data_AF-A0A0E0BUH2-F1
#
_entry.id   AF-A0A0E0BUH2-F1
#
_cell.length_a   1.000
_cell.length_b   1.000
_cell.length_c   1.000
_cell.angle_alpha   90.00
_cell.angle_beta   90.00
_cell.angle_gamma   90.00
#
_symmetry.space_group_name_H-M   'P 1'
#
loop_
_entity.id
_entity.type
_entity.pdbx_description
1 polymer ?
#
loop_
_entity_poly.entity_id
_entity_poly.type
_entity_poly.pdbx_seq_one_letter_code
_entity_poly.pdbx_strand_id
1 'polypeptide(L)'
;MRLWFLIPLLLCFPTLIRSEDYSDVTIVVRGAETIASTSNEFICATIDWWPPEKCNYDQCPWGQASILNLDLTNPLLAKAIQAFSPLRIRLGGSLQDQVVYGTPNLGSPCTPFSKSSSGLFGFSQGCITMERWDAINKIFMDTGAVVTFGLNALQGRQQMGRGVWGGAWNSSNAREFMEYTVSMNYPIDSWEFGNELSGSGIGASVGAEQYGKDIIELKNIISQLYGNSRKPLVVAPGGFYDQKWYAQLLDISGPNVLDAITHHIYNLGAGNDPQVANRILNPQYLSQSSDTFRDLQMTIQRHGPWSAPWVGEAGGAYNSGSRKVSNTFLNSFWYLDQLGQSANALLWHRLMGKGVISLDTSGSSYLRAYVHCGKQKGGVALLMLNLNKNMGFMVSVRNDLNINFREMAGIKRDNSFVHGLKRTVSWVGSKASDGLEKREEYHLTPQDGNPFARTVLLNGAPLQLTGDGDIPSLPPVMVSVNSPIYVAPLSIAFVVFPDFEAEGCER
;
A
#
# COMPACT_ATOMS: atom_id res chain seq x y z
N MET A 1 63.19 50.41 -23.97
CA MET A 1 62.10 49.92 -24.85
C MET A 1 61.36 48.81 -24.13
N ARG A 2 60.03 48.88 -24.09
CA ARG A 2 59.14 48.26 -23.10
C ARG A 2 59.02 46.72 -23.21
N LEU A 3 59.11 46.02 -22.09
CA LEU A 3 58.61 44.65 -21.89
C LEU A 3 57.06 44.67 -21.83
N TRP A 4 56.42 43.72 -22.50
CA TRP A 4 54.99 43.44 -22.38
C TRP A 4 54.76 42.32 -21.37
N PHE A 5 54.02 42.61 -20.29
CA PHE A 5 53.44 41.61 -19.39
C PHE A 5 52.01 41.33 -19.83
N LEU A 6 51.71 40.06 -20.14
CA LEU A 6 50.35 39.54 -20.30
C LEU A 6 49.81 39.13 -18.93
N ILE A 7 48.76 39.80 -18.47
CA ILE A 7 48.00 39.44 -17.27
C ILE A 7 46.83 38.54 -17.70
N PRO A 8 46.66 37.33 -17.16
CA PRO A 8 45.45 36.55 -17.39
C PRO A 8 44.31 37.07 -16.50
N LEU A 9 43.24 37.59 -17.11
CA LEU A 9 41.98 37.84 -16.41
C LEU A 9 41.35 36.50 -16.04
N LEU A 10 41.36 36.14 -14.75
CA LEU A 10 40.43 35.15 -14.22
C LEU A 10 39.02 35.75 -14.23
N LEU A 11 38.20 35.34 -15.20
CA LEU A 11 36.75 35.55 -15.18
C LEU A 11 36.16 34.63 -14.10
N CYS A 12 35.98 35.19 -12.90
CA CYS A 12 35.16 34.59 -11.86
C CYS A 12 33.70 34.70 -12.31
N PHE A 13 33.13 33.63 -12.88
CA PHE A 13 31.69 33.55 -13.04
C PHE A 13 31.08 33.44 -11.63
N PRO A 14 30.23 34.38 -11.19
CA PRO A 14 29.49 34.17 -9.96
C PRO A 14 28.63 32.91 -10.19
N THR A 15 28.86 31.88 -9.38
CA THR A 15 27.88 30.82 -9.20
C THR A 15 26.57 31.52 -8.84
N LEU A 16 25.61 31.53 -9.77
CA LEU A 16 24.26 31.97 -9.49
C LEU A 16 23.75 31.08 -8.35
N ILE A 17 23.80 31.56 -7.11
CA ILE A 17 23.05 30.97 -6.01
C ILE A 17 21.61 31.28 -6.38
N ARG A 18 20.97 30.35 -7.09
CA ARG A 18 19.55 30.40 -7.36
C ARG A 18 18.87 30.27 -5.99
N SER A 19 18.35 31.38 -5.48
CA SER A 19 17.39 31.38 -4.37
C SER A 19 16.33 30.34 -4.73
N GLU A 20 16.29 29.22 -4.00
CA GLU A 20 15.21 28.27 -4.19
C GLU A 20 13.94 28.94 -3.67
N ASP A 21 13.01 29.24 -4.57
CA ASP A 21 11.69 29.75 -4.18
C ASP A 21 11.03 28.70 -3.28
N TYR A 22 10.58 29.14 -2.10
CA TYR A 22 9.85 28.30 -1.16
C TYR A 22 8.55 28.95 -0.72
N SER A 23 7.60 28.12 -0.32
CA SER A 23 6.38 28.56 0.36
C SER A 23 6.38 28.08 1.81
N ASP A 24 6.00 28.96 2.73
CA ASP A 24 5.82 28.59 4.14
C ASP A 24 4.49 27.83 4.33
N VAL A 25 4.54 26.73 5.06
CA VAL A 25 3.38 25.91 5.41
C VAL A 25 3.40 25.57 6.89
N THR A 26 2.25 25.63 7.54
CA THR A 26 2.08 25.11 8.90
C THR A 26 1.24 23.84 8.85
N ILE A 27 1.76 22.77 9.45
CA ILE A 27 1.02 21.53 9.72
C ILE A 27 0.67 21.52 11.20
N VAL A 28 -0.61 21.37 11.51
CA VAL A 28 -1.11 21.23 12.87
C VAL A 28 -1.51 19.76 13.08
N VAL A 29 -0.80 19.07 13.95
CA VAL A 29 -1.07 17.69 14.33
C VAL A 29 -2.02 17.69 15.52
N ARG A 30 -3.15 16.99 15.41
CA ARG A 30 -4.12 16.87 16.50
C ARG A 30 -3.83 15.62 17.31
N GLY A 31 -2.83 15.69 18.20
CA GLY A 31 -2.26 14.53 18.90
C GLY A 31 -3.24 13.67 19.72
N ALA A 32 -4.44 14.19 20.04
CA ALA A 32 -5.49 13.47 20.75
C ALA A 32 -6.51 12.75 19.83
N GLU A 33 -6.48 12.99 18.51
CA GLU A 33 -7.51 12.53 17.57
C GLU A 33 -6.99 11.39 16.67
N THR A 34 -7.11 10.14 17.15
CA THR A 34 -6.86 8.94 16.35
C THR A 34 -8.06 8.64 15.44
N ILE A 35 -7.87 8.70 14.12
CA ILE A 35 -8.96 8.57 13.13
C ILE A 35 -9.08 7.15 12.55
N ALA A 36 -8.01 6.35 12.66
CA ALA A 36 -7.96 4.97 12.17
C ALA A 36 -6.80 4.20 12.81
N SER A 37 -6.79 2.88 12.62
CA SER A 37 -5.67 2.01 12.97
C SER A 37 -5.42 1.02 11.83
N THR A 38 -4.16 0.71 11.57
CA THR A 38 -3.76 -0.28 10.57
C THR A 38 -3.40 -1.64 11.16
N SER A 39 -3.44 -2.68 10.33
CA SER A 39 -2.95 -4.03 10.69
C SER A 39 -1.41 -4.06 10.72
N ASN A 40 -0.84 -5.12 11.33
CA ASN A 40 0.60 -5.36 11.26
C ASN A 40 1.07 -5.57 9.80
N GLU A 41 0.20 -6.16 8.99
CA GLU A 41 0.44 -6.52 7.60
C GLU A 41 -0.09 -5.46 6.62
N PHE A 42 -0.17 -4.19 7.06
CA PHE A 42 -0.69 -3.10 6.23
C PHE A 42 0.09 -2.93 4.92
N ILE A 43 1.41 -3.09 4.99
CA ILE A 43 2.22 -3.28 3.80
C ILE A 43 2.13 -4.74 3.38
N CYS A 44 1.62 -4.94 2.17
CA CYS A 44 1.48 -6.23 1.53
C CYS A 44 1.98 -6.18 0.09
N ALA A 45 2.20 -7.35 -0.49
CA ALA A 45 2.60 -7.53 -1.88
C ALA A 45 1.71 -8.57 -2.56
N THR A 46 1.67 -8.53 -3.89
CA THR A 46 1.01 -9.56 -4.72
C THR A 46 2.06 -10.28 -5.57
N ILE A 47 1.83 -11.57 -5.84
CA ILE A 47 2.54 -12.33 -6.87
C ILE A 47 1.48 -12.83 -7.84
N ASP A 48 1.69 -12.57 -9.13
CA ASP A 48 0.71 -12.84 -10.20
C ASP A 48 0.95 -14.20 -10.89
N TRP A 49 -0.05 -14.68 -11.60
CA TRP A 49 -0.04 -15.87 -12.43
C TRP A 49 0.54 -15.66 -13.84
N TRP A 50 0.69 -14.41 -14.31
CA TRP A 50 1.09 -14.12 -15.70
C TRP A 50 2.38 -14.85 -16.13
N PRO A 51 2.34 -15.65 -17.22
CA PRO A 51 3.52 -16.33 -17.73
C PRO A 51 4.39 -15.37 -18.57
N PRO A 52 5.64 -15.75 -18.93
CA PRO A 52 6.56 -14.89 -19.69
C PRO A 52 5.99 -14.38 -21.02
N GLU A 53 5.06 -15.12 -21.62
CA GLU A 53 4.42 -14.80 -22.89
C GLU A 53 3.35 -13.70 -22.79
N LYS A 54 3.00 -13.26 -21.56
CA LYS A 54 2.12 -12.12 -21.34
C LYS A 54 2.84 -10.83 -21.73
N CYS A 55 2.39 -10.28 -22.86
CA CYS A 55 2.94 -9.05 -23.39
C CYS A 55 1.84 -8.00 -23.59
N ASN A 56 2.16 -6.75 -23.25
CA ASN A 56 1.37 -5.57 -23.60
C ASN A 56 2.31 -4.54 -24.22
N TYR A 57 1.84 -3.82 -25.24
CA TYR A 57 2.58 -2.68 -25.81
C TYR A 57 4.00 -3.06 -26.27
N ASP A 58 4.11 -4.21 -26.96
CA ASP A 58 5.36 -4.81 -27.44
C ASP A 58 6.40 -5.10 -26.34
N GLN A 59 5.93 -5.38 -25.11
CA GLN A 59 6.77 -5.67 -23.96
C GLN A 59 6.20 -6.83 -23.16
N CYS A 60 7.09 -7.70 -22.65
CA CYS A 60 6.74 -8.87 -21.86
C CYS A 60 7.45 -8.78 -20.49
N PRO A 61 6.93 -7.97 -19.55
CA PRO A 61 7.67 -7.58 -18.34
C PRO A 61 7.76 -8.70 -17.29
N TRP A 62 6.95 -9.75 -17.40
CA TRP A 62 6.78 -10.75 -16.35
C TRP A 62 7.95 -11.71 -16.22
N GLY A 63 8.61 -12.12 -17.31
CA GLY A 63 9.76 -13.03 -17.27
C GLY A 63 9.53 -14.21 -16.30
N GLN A 64 10.45 -14.38 -15.34
CA GLN A 64 10.34 -15.37 -14.25
C GLN A 64 9.87 -14.74 -12.92
N ALA A 65 8.77 -13.98 -12.95
CA ALA A 65 8.24 -13.31 -11.76
C ALA A 65 6.86 -13.82 -11.33
N SER A 66 6.39 -14.95 -11.88
CA SER A 66 5.06 -15.47 -11.61
C SER A 66 5.05 -16.55 -10.53
N ILE A 67 3.87 -16.84 -9.99
CA ILE A 67 3.64 -17.95 -9.06
C ILE A 67 4.24 -19.25 -9.60
N LEU A 68 4.18 -19.48 -10.91
CA LEU A 68 4.60 -20.72 -11.54
C LEU A 68 6.12 -20.83 -11.73
N ASN A 69 6.83 -19.72 -11.89
CA ASN A 69 8.21 -19.75 -12.38
C ASN A 69 9.20 -18.83 -11.65
N LEU A 70 8.75 -18.09 -10.63
CA LEU A 70 9.63 -17.31 -9.75
C LEU A 70 10.71 -18.22 -9.14
N ASP A 71 11.96 -17.75 -9.16
CA ASP A 71 13.07 -18.43 -8.50
C ASP A 71 12.96 -18.28 -6.97
N LEU A 72 12.42 -19.32 -6.33
CA LEU A 72 12.23 -19.39 -4.89
C LEU A 72 13.53 -19.67 -4.12
N THR A 73 14.63 -19.95 -4.83
CA THR A 73 15.94 -20.17 -4.21
C THR A 73 16.78 -18.90 -4.13
N ASN A 74 16.32 -17.81 -4.75
CA ASN A 74 17.03 -16.54 -4.74
C ASN A 74 17.07 -15.94 -3.32
N PRO A 75 18.27 -15.77 -2.72
CA PRO A 75 18.40 -15.26 -1.36
C PRO A 75 17.87 -13.82 -1.21
N LEU A 76 17.89 -13.03 -2.29
CA LEU A 76 17.35 -11.67 -2.26
C LEU A 76 15.83 -11.65 -2.07
N LEU A 77 15.11 -12.65 -2.60
CA LEU A 77 13.67 -12.77 -2.39
C LEU A 77 13.37 -13.03 -0.91
N ALA A 78 14.05 -13.99 -0.29
CA ALA A 78 13.87 -14.30 1.12
C ALA A 78 14.21 -13.10 2.03
N LYS A 79 15.35 -12.44 1.78
CA LYS A 79 15.76 -11.22 2.50
C LYS A 79 14.76 -10.08 2.33
N ALA A 80 14.20 -9.90 1.14
CA ALA A 80 13.19 -8.88 0.87
C ALA A 80 11.90 -9.16 1.66
N ILE A 81 11.42 -10.39 1.70
CA ILE A 81 10.22 -10.76 2.50
C ILE A 81 10.48 -10.52 3.99
N GLN A 82 11.63 -10.98 4.50
CA GLN A 82 12.00 -10.82 5.91
C GLN A 82 12.16 -9.35 6.32
N ALA A 83 12.62 -8.48 5.42
CA ALA A 83 12.79 -7.05 5.70
C ALA A 83 11.49 -6.33 6.07
N PHE A 84 10.34 -6.84 5.60
CA PHE A 84 9.01 -6.33 5.91
C PHE A 84 8.30 -7.12 7.03
N SER A 85 8.94 -8.13 7.62
CA SER A 85 8.27 -9.10 8.51
C SER A 85 7.43 -8.43 9.62
N PRO A 86 6.13 -8.76 9.76
CA PRO A 86 5.36 -9.66 8.89
C PRO A 86 4.96 -9.00 7.56
N LEU A 87 5.15 -9.70 6.43
CA LEU A 87 4.68 -9.29 5.11
C LEU A 87 3.54 -10.19 4.65
N ARG A 88 2.37 -9.60 4.34
CA ARG A 88 1.32 -10.35 3.65
C ARG A 88 1.62 -10.45 2.16
N ILE A 89 1.56 -11.67 1.63
CA ILE A 89 1.73 -11.95 0.20
C ILE A 89 0.44 -12.58 -0.33
N ARG A 90 -0.23 -11.87 -1.24
CA ARG A 90 -1.39 -12.40 -1.99
C ARG A 90 -0.91 -13.11 -3.25
N LEU A 91 -1.32 -14.36 -3.42
CA LEU A 91 -1.15 -15.13 -4.65
C LEU A 91 -2.45 -15.08 -5.45
N GLY A 92 -2.47 -14.34 -6.55
CA GLY A 92 -3.70 -14.06 -7.30
C GLY A 92 -3.45 -13.38 -8.64
N GLY A 93 -4.40 -12.56 -9.10
CA GLY A 93 -4.33 -11.85 -10.38
C GLY A 93 -5.20 -12.48 -11.46
N SER A 94 -5.21 -11.89 -12.66
CA SER A 94 -6.26 -12.17 -13.66
C SER A 94 -6.41 -13.63 -14.08
N LEU A 95 -5.31 -14.41 -14.14
CA LEU A 95 -5.40 -15.82 -14.55
C LEU A 95 -5.87 -16.76 -13.42
N GLN A 96 -6.05 -16.28 -12.20
CA GLN A 96 -6.52 -17.05 -11.04
C GLN A 96 -7.78 -17.86 -11.36
N ASP A 97 -8.74 -17.25 -12.05
CA ASP A 97 -10.02 -17.86 -12.42
C ASP A 97 -9.93 -18.84 -13.61
N GLN A 98 -8.71 -19.19 -14.02
CA GLN A 98 -8.41 -20.24 -14.99
C GLN A 98 -7.41 -21.27 -14.46
N VAL A 99 -7.01 -21.15 -13.19
CA VAL A 99 -6.10 -22.10 -12.54
C VAL A 99 -6.85 -23.36 -12.18
N VAL A 100 -6.22 -24.49 -12.48
CA VAL A 100 -6.57 -25.82 -12.00
C VAL A 100 -5.50 -26.26 -11.01
N TYR A 101 -5.90 -26.87 -9.90
CA TYR A 101 -4.95 -27.37 -8.90
C TYR A 101 -4.59 -28.82 -9.23
N GLY A 102 -3.29 -29.11 -9.35
CA GLY A 102 -2.73 -30.42 -9.72
C GLY A 102 -2.85 -31.47 -8.62
N THR A 103 -4.02 -31.61 -8.00
CA THR A 103 -4.31 -32.58 -6.94
C THR A 103 -4.25 -34.01 -7.50
N PRO A 104 -4.00 -35.03 -6.64
CA PRO A 104 -3.88 -36.42 -7.10
C PRO A 104 -5.08 -36.95 -7.91
N ASN A 105 -6.28 -36.44 -7.63
CA ASN A 105 -7.52 -36.87 -8.30
C ASN A 105 -7.91 -36.02 -9.51
N LEU A 106 -7.05 -35.09 -9.96
CA LEU A 106 -7.38 -34.17 -11.05
C LEU A 106 -7.85 -34.89 -12.33
N GLY A 107 -7.36 -36.11 -12.59
CA GLY A 107 -7.79 -36.94 -13.71
C GLY A 107 -7.33 -36.41 -15.08
N SER A 108 -6.49 -35.38 -15.12
CA SER A 108 -5.88 -34.83 -16.34
C SER A 108 -4.45 -34.34 -16.08
N PRO A 109 -3.60 -34.21 -17.11
CA PRO A 109 -2.25 -33.69 -16.95
C PRO A 109 -2.25 -32.24 -16.44
N CYS A 110 -1.39 -31.95 -15.47
CA CYS A 110 -1.18 -30.58 -14.98
C CYS A 110 -0.33 -29.77 -15.96
N THR A 111 -0.98 -29.04 -16.88
CA THR A 111 -0.31 -28.23 -17.91
C THR A 111 -0.21 -26.75 -17.52
N PRO A 112 0.92 -26.08 -17.76
CA PRO A 112 1.02 -24.64 -17.52
C PRO A 112 0.15 -23.83 -18.49
N PHE A 113 -0.05 -22.55 -18.18
CA PHE A 113 -0.70 -21.60 -19.09
C PHE A 113 0.02 -21.56 -20.44
N SER A 114 -0.75 -21.52 -21.52
CA SER A 114 -0.24 -21.26 -22.87
C SER A 114 -1.14 -20.27 -23.60
N LYS A 115 -0.61 -19.59 -24.63
CA LYS A 115 -1.39 -18.64 -25.43
C LYS A 115 -2.55 -19.37 -26.11
N SER A 116 -3.75 -18.84 -25.96
CA SER A 116 -4.96 -19.35 -26.60
C SER A 116 -5.91 -18.19 -26.91
N SER A 117 -6.19 -17.96 -28.19
CA SER A 117 -7.05 -16.84 -28.62
C SER A 117 -8.50 -16.95 -28.16
N SER A 118 -8.96 -18.17 -27.87
CA SER A 118 -10.32 -18.45 -27.37
C SER A 118 -10.42 -18.43 -25.84
N GLY A 119 -9.29 -18.43 -25.13
CA GLY A 119 -9.26 -18.46 -23.67
C GLY A 119 -9.37 -17.07 -23.04
N LEU A 120 -9.73 -17.01 -21.76
CA LEU A 120 -9.91 -15.74 -21.07
C LEU A 120 -8.54 -15.05 -20.96
N PHE A 121 -8.52 -13.75 -21.28
CA PHE A 121 -7.31 -12.94 -21.44
C PHE A 121 -6.29 -13.45 -22.48
N GLY A 122 -6.70 -14.33 -23.39
CA GLY A 122 -5.82 -14.87 -24.44
C GLY A 122 -4.94 -16.03 -23.97
N PHE A 123 -5.31 -16.71 -22.88
CA PHE A 123 -4.58 -17.85 -22.33
C PHE A 123 -5.50 -19.05 -22.08
N SER A 124 -4.94 -20.26 -22.18
CA SER A 124 -5.60 -21.50 -21.80
C SER A 124 -5.88 -21.54 -20.30
N GLN A 125 -6.58 -22.58 -19.83
CA GLN A 125 -6.41 -23.00 -18.43
C GLN A 125 -4.95 -23.34 -18.17
N GLY A 126 -4.53 -23.12 -16.92
CA GLY A 126 -3.18 -23.44 -16.45
C GLY A 126 -3.27 -24.18 -15.13
N CYS A 127 -2.21 -24.89 -14.78
CA CYS A 127 -2.19 -25.73 -13.59
C CYS A 127 -0.98 -25.45 -12.71
N ILE A 128 -1.21 -25.42 -11.40
CA ILE A 128 -0.15 -25.41 -10.37
C ILE A 128 0.03 -26.83 -9.83
N THR A 129 1.25 -27.35 -9.92
CA THR A 129 1.59 -28.67 -9.37
C THR A 129 1.68 -28.61 -7.84
N MET A 130 1.44 -29.73 -7.16
CA MET A 130 1.62 -29.79 -5.71
C MET A 130 3.09 -29.57 -5.32
N GLU A 131 4.04 -30.05 -6.11
CA GLU A 131 5.47 -29.76 -5.91
C GLU A 131 5.78 -28.26 -5.90
N ARG A 132 5.20 -27.50 -6.85
CA ARG A 132 5.38 -26.05 -6.89
C ARG A 132 4.72 -25.38 -5.68
N TRP A 133 3.55 -25.87 -5.28
CA TRP A 133 2.85 -25.39 -4.09
C TRP A 133 3.66 -25.63 -2.81
N ASP A 134 4.27 -26.80 -2.66
CA ASP A 134 5.14 -27.14 -1.54
C ASP A 134 6.37 -26.22 -1.49
N ALA A 135 7.00 -25.96 -2.65
CA ALA A 135 8.15 -25.08 -2.76
C ALA A 135 7.82 -23.63 -2.36
N ILE A 136 6.64 -23.14 -2.74
CA ILE A 136 6.15 -21.81 -2.36
C ILE A 136 5.91 -21.72 -0.85
N ASN A 137 5.23 -22.72 -0.26
CA ASN A 137 4.99 -22.72 1.17
C ASN A 137 6.27 -22.87 1.98
N LYS A 138 7.26 -23.58 1.46
CA LYS A 138 8.59 -23.67 2.09
C LYS A 138 9.22 -22.29 2.28
N ILE A 139 9.31 -21.46 1.24
CA ILE A 139 9.89 -20.11 1.38
C ILE A 139 9.03 -19.24 2.32
N PHE A 140 7.71 -19.34 2.28
CA PHE A 140 6.84 -18.55 3.18
C PHE A 140 7.01 -18.93 4.65
N MET A 141 7.13 -20.22 4.96
CA MET A 141 7.46 -20.68 6.31
C MET A 141 8.86 -20.24 6.74
N ASP A 142 9.86 -20.36 5.85
CA ASP A 142 11.25 -19.97 6.14
C ASP A 142 11.41 -18.45 6.36
N THR A 143 10.50 -17.64 5.80
CA THR A 143 10.54 -16.17 5.88
C THR A 143 9.52 -15.55 6.86
N GLY A 144 8.54 -16.34 7.32
CA GLY A 144 7.44 -15.84 8.15
C GLY A 144 6.42 -14.99 7.37
N ALA A 145 6.26 -15.22 6.07
CA ALA A 145 5.27 -14.52 5.26
C ALA A 145 3.83 -14.90 5.69
N VAL A 146 2.93 -13.92 5.65
CA VAL A 146 1.50 -14.12 5.92
C VAL A 146 0.80 -14.36 4.58
N VAL A 147 0.21 -15.54 4.38
CA VAL A 147 -0.23 -15.98 3.05
C VAL A 147 -1.71 -15.73 2.83
N THR A 148 -2.04 -15.06 1.72
CA THR A 148 -3.39 -15.01 1.14
C THR A 148 -3.37 -15.72 -0.20
N PHE A 149 -4.23 -16.72 -0.42
CA PHE A 149 -4.28 -17.45 -1.69
C PHE A 149 -5.64 -17.27 -2.37
N GLY A 150 -5.62 -16.87 -3.63
CA GLY A 150 -6.80 -16.69 -4.46
C GLY A 150 -7.27 -17.98 -5.15
N LEU A 151 -8.51 -18.34 -4.89
CA LEU A 151 -9.18 -19.50 -5.45
C LEU A 151 -9.83 -19.17 -6.79
N ASN A 152 -9.86 -20.15 -7.70
CA ASN A 152 -10.58 -20.07 -8.97
C ASN A 152 -12.10 -20.12 -8.72
N ALA A 153 -12.78 -18.99 -8.90
CA ALA A 153 -14.22 -18.86 -8.70
C ALA A 153 -15.04 -19.12 -9.98
N LEU A 154 -14.42 -19.31 -11.15
CA LEU A 154 -15.12 -19.64 -12.40
C LEU A 154 -15.20 -21.15 -12.69
N GLN A 155 -14.52 -21.99 -11.91
CA GLN A 155 -14.55 -23.44 -12.10
C GLN A 155 -15.98 -23.99 -12.10
N GLY A 156 -16.35 -24.72 -13.16
CA GLY A 156 -17.66 -25.33 -13.36
C GLY A 156 -18.77 -24.40 -13.87
N ARG A 157 -18.51 -23.08 -13.98
CA ARG A 157 -19.48 -22.13 -14.52
C ARG A 157 -19.53 -22.17 -16.04
N GLN A 158 -20.62 -21.67 -16.58
CA GLN A 158 -20.82 -21.53 -18.01
C GLN A 158 -20.96 -20.06 -18.39
N GLN A 159 -20.39 -19.72 -19.54
CA GLN A 159 -20.54 -18.41 -20.13
C GLN A 159 -21.97 -18.25 -20.66
N MET A 160 -22.75 -17.37 -20.03
CA MET A 160 -24.15 -17.09 -20.41
C MET A 160 -24.26 -15.96 -21.45
N GLY A 161 -23.20 -15.16 -21.56
CA GLY A 161 -23.10 -14.04 -22.49
C GLY A 161 -21.67 -13.52 -22.54
N ARG A 162 -21.41 -12.49 -23.34
CA ARG A 162 -20.06 -11.91 -23.45
C ARG A 162 -19.57 -11.43 -22.08
N GLY A 163 -18.55 -12.09 -21.54
CA GLY A 163 -17.98 -11.79 -20.22
C GLY A 163 -18.87 -12.08 -19.01
N VAL A 164 -20.06 -12.69 -19.17
CA VAL A 164 -20.98 -12.99 -18.06
C VAL A 164 -21.03 -14.49 -17.83
N TRP A 165 -20.75 -14.89 -16.61
CA TRP A 165 -20.68 -16.29 -16.18
C TRP A 165 -21.76 -16.58 -15.15
N GLY A 166 -22.39 -17.74 -15.29
CA GLY A 166 -23.41 -18.21 -14.35
C GLY A 166 -23.34 -19.71 -14.13
N GLY A 167 -24.26 -20.20 -13.29
CA GLY A 167 -24.18 -21.53 -12.69
C GLY A 167 -23.42 -21.51 -11.36
N ALA A 168 -23.63 -22.56 -10.57
CA ALA A 168 -22.98 -22.74 -9.28
C ALA A 168 -21.48 -23.00 -9.45
N TRP A 169 -20.69 -22.56 -8.46
CA TRP A 169 -19.27 -22.86 -8.42
C TRP A 169 -19.05 -24.36 -8.15
N ASN A 170 -18.23 -25.02 -8.97
CA ASN A 170 -17.77 -26.38 -8.69
C ASN A 170 -16.53 -26.32 -7.78
N SER A 171 -16.76 -26.50 -6.48
CA SER A 171 -15.74 -26.41 -5.44
C SER A 171 -14.80 -27.62 -5.35
N SER A 172 -15.06 -28.72 -6.06
CA SER A 172 -14.38 -30.01 -5.85
C SER A 172 -12.85 -29.90 -5.94
N ASN A 173 -12.32 -29.25 -6.99
CA ASN A 173 -10.87 -29.11 -7.17
C ASN A 173 -10.24 -28.17 -6.13
N ALA A 174 -10.93 -27.08 -5.76
CA ALA A 174 -10.48 -26.16 -4.71
C ALA A 174 -10.50 -26.84 -3.33
N ARG A 175 -11.53 -27.63 -3.03
CA ARG A 175 -11.65 -28.40 -1.79
C ARG A 175 -10.48 -29.38 -1.64
N GLU A 176 -10.18 -30.16 -2.67
CA GLU A 176 -9.03 -31.09 -2.64
C GLU A 176 -7.70 -30.36 -2.45
N PHE A 177 -7.53 -29.20 -3.09
CA PHE A 177 -6.34 -28.37 -2.92
C PHE A 177 -6.19 -27.84 -1.48
N MET A 178 -7.30 -27.39 -0.89
CA MET A 178 -7.34 -26.96 0.50
C MET A 178 -7.11 -28.14 1.47
N GLU A 179 -7.68 -29.31 1.19
CA GLU A 179 -7.45 -30.56 1.95
C GLU A 179 -5.96 -30.93 1.96
N TYR A 180 -5.30 -30.89 0.80
CA TYR A 180 -3.87 -31.09 0.70
C TYR A 180 -3.08 -30.04 1.50
N THR A 181 -3.46 -28.77 1.37
CA THR A 181 -2.81 -27.66 2.09
C THR A 181 -2.90 -27.83 3.61
N VAL A 182 -4.06 -28.26 4.12
CA VAL A 182 -4.29 -28.55 5.54
C VAL A 182 -3.47 -29.78 5.98
N SER A 183 -3.42 -30.85 5.19
CA SER A 183 -2.67 -32.07 5.54
C SER A 183 -1.16 -31.84 5.62
N MET A 184 -0.65 -30.90 4.83
CA MET A 184 0.76 -30.45 4.87
C MET A 184 1.03 -29.44 6.00
N ASN A 185 0.00 -29.04 6.76
CA ASN A 185 0.07 -28.04 7.83
C ASN A 185 0.62 -26.68 7.34
N TYR A 186 0.29 -26.30 6.11
CA TYR A 186 0.72 -25.02 5.55
C TYR A 186 -0.11 -23.86 6.12
N PRO A 187 0.54 -22.78 6.62
CA PRO A 187 -0.14 -21.68 7.28
C PRO A 187 -0.74 -20.71 6.25
N ILE A 188 -1.98 -20.97 5.85
CA ILE A 188 -2.79 -20.01 5.08
C ILE A 188 -3.55 -19.11 6.05
N ASP A 189 -3.31 -17.80 5.97
CA ASP A 189 -4.00 -16.82 6.80
C ASP A 189 -5.36 -16.45 6.21
N SER A 190 -5.47 -16.38 4.88
CA SER A 190 -6.76 -16.15 4.22
C SER A 190 -6.89 -16.79 2.84
N TRP A 191 -8.13 -17.16 2.52
CA TRP A 191 -8.55 -17.61 1.19
C TRP A 191 -9.34 -16.49 0.51
N GLU A 192 -8.90 -16.09 -0.67
CA GLU A 192 -9.61 -15.13 -1.51
C GLU A 192 -10.46 -15.85 -2.56
N PHE A 193 -11.67 -15.37 -2.86
CA PHE A 193 -12.57 -16.01 -3.81
C PHE A 193 -12.63 -15.28 -5.16
N GLY A 194 -11.94 -15.77 -6.18
CA GLY A 194 -11.93 -15.17 -7.52
C GLY A 194 -11.20 -13.84 -7.63
N ASN A 195 -11.08 -13.33 -8.86
CA ASN A 195 -10.38 -12.09 -9.18
C ASN A 195 -11.16 -11.27 -10.22
N GLU A 196 -11.55 -10.05 -9.85
CA GLU A 196 -12.18 -9.04 -10.72
C GLU A 196 -13.48 -9.49 -11.39
N LEU A 197 -14.26 -10.32 -10.68
CA LEU A 197 -15.56 -10.83 -11.14
C LEU A 197 -16.75 -9.92 -10.74
N SER A 198 -16.52 -8.89 -9.94
CA SER A 198 -17.55 -7.98 -9.43
C SER A 198 -18.01 -6.94 -10.46
N GLY A 199 -19.26 -6.49 -10.35
CA GLY A 199 -19.82 -5.44 -11.21
C GLY A 199 -19.82 -5.87 -12.69
N SER A 200 -19.22 -5.04 -13.56
CA SER A 200 -19.01 -5.38 -14.97
C SER A 200 -17.88 -6.40 -15.20
N GLY A 201 -17.04 -6.62 -14.19
CA GLY A 201 -15.87 -7.48 -14.24
C GLY A 201 -14.78 -7.03 -15.21
N ILE A 202 -13.64 -7.71 -15.17
CA ILE A 202 -12.55 -7.57 -16.15
C ILE A 202 -12.42 -8.89 -16.89
N GLY A 203 -12.89 -8.93 -18.14
CA GLY A 203 -12.94 -10.15 -18.95
C GLY A 203 -14.06 -11.13 -18.56
N ALA A 204 -14.33 -11.30 -17.26
CA ALA A 204 -15.38 -12.16 -16.72
C ALA A 204 -16.10 -11.47 -15.55
N SER A 205 -17.39 -11.78 -15.36
CA SER A 205 -18.23 -11.27 -14.29
C SER A 205 -19.20 -12.34 -13.79
N VAL A 206 -19.53 -12.28 -12.50
CA VAL A 206 -20.53 -13.12 -11.84
C VAL A 206 -21.50 -12.23 -11.06
N GLY A 207 -22.80 -12.49 -11.17
CA GLY A 207 -23.81 -11.74 -10.42
C GLY A 207 -23.64 -11.89 -8.91
N ALA A 208 -23.81 -10.79 -8.16
CA ALA A 208 -23.59 -10.74 -6.71
C ALA A 208 -24.37 -11.81 -5.93
N GLU A 209 -25.59 -12.15 -6.37
CA GLU A 209 -26.41 -13.18 -5.73
C GLU A 209 -25.79 -14.58 -5.82
N GLN A 210 -25.37 -14.99 -7.02
CA GLN A 210 -24.73 -16.28 -7.19
C GLN A 210 -23.37 -16.29 -6.48
N TYR A 211 -22.58 -15.22 -6.66
CA TYR A 211 -21.28 -15.08 -6.03
C TYR A 211 -21.36 -15.16 -4.48
N GLY A 212 -22.35 -14.49 -3.88
CA GLY A 212 -22.59 -14.56 -2.43
C GLY A 212 -22.95 -15.97 -1.93
N LYS A 213 -23.78 -16.71 -2.68
CA LYS A 213 -24.08 -18.12 -2.39
C LYS A 213 -22.84 -18.99 -2.43
N ASP A 214 -21.96 -18.76 -3.39
CA ASP A 214 -20.72 -19.54 -3.55
C ASP A 214 -19.69 -19.22 -2.45
N ILE A 215 -19.65 -17.98 -1.94
CA ILE A 215 -18.83 -17.61 -0.79
C ILE A 215 -19.30 -18.28 0.51
N ILE A 216 -20.62 -18.42 0.71
CA ILE A 216 -21.16 -19.18 1.85
C ILE A 216 -20.69 -20.64 1.77
N GLU A 217 -20.70 -21.24 0.58
CA GLU A 217 -20.17 -22.58 0.37
C GLU A 217 -18.67 -22.67 0.68
N LEU A 218 -17.86 -21.69 0.25
CA LEU A 218 -16.45 -21.62 0.63
C LEU A 218 -16.27 -21.57 2.16
N LYS A 219 -17.07 -20.77 2.88
CA LYS A 219 -17.01 -20.71 4.35
C LYS A 219 -17.37 -22.06 5.01
N ASN A 220 -18.32 -22.79 4.44
CA ASN A 220 -18.67 -24.14 4.89
C ASN A 220 -17.51 -25.11 4.69
N ILE A 221 -16.86 -25.08 3.52
CA ILE A 221 -15.68 -25.91 3.23
C ILE A 221 -14.57 -25.61 4.23
N ILE A 222 -14.23 -24.34 4.46
CA ILE A 222 -13.22 -23.94 5.46
C ILE A 222 -13.59 -24.48 6.85
N SER A 223 -14.86 -24.36 7.24
CA SER A 223 -15.32 -24.84 8.54
C SER A 223 -15.18 -26.35 8.70
N GLN A 224 -15.45 -27.12 7.65
CA GLN A 224 -15.28 -28.57 7.62
C GLN A 224 -13.81 -28.98 7.68
N LEU A 225 -12.97 -28.39 6.83
CA LEU A 225 -11.57 -28.81 6.68
C LEU A 225 -10.70 -28.46 7.89
N TYR A 226 -10.93 -27.29 8.49
CA TYR A 226 -10.13 -26.82 9.62
C TYR A 226 -10.71 -27.24 10.98
N GLY A 227 -11.98 -27.64 11.05
CA GLY A 227 -12.61 -28.13 12.28
C GLY A 227 -12.46 -27.15 13.45
N ASN A 228 -11.81 -27.59 14.54
CA ASN A 228 -11.54 -26.78 15.73
C ASN A 228 -10.24 -25.97 15.66
N SER A 229 -9.42 -26.15 14.63
CA SER A 229 -8.22 -25.36 14.41
C SER A 229 -8.55 -23.91 14.09
N ARG A 230 -7.55 -23.04 14.20
CA ARG A 230 -7.67 -21.64 13.74
C ARG A 230 -8.05 -21.64 12.26
N LYS A 231 -9.19 -21.04 11.95
CA LYS A 231 -9.71 -20.96 10.59
C LYS A 231 -9.08 -19.76 9.87
N PRO A 232 -8.66 -19.92 8.60
CA PRO A 232 -8.29 -18.79 7.76
C PRO A 232 -9.48 -17.84 7.54
N LEU A 233 -9.17 -16.58 7.24
CA LEU A 233 -10.15 -15.58 6.85
C LEU A 233 -10.68 -15.85 5.44
N VAL A 234 -11.92 -15.48 5.17
CA VAL A 234 -12.49 -15.40 3.81
C VAL A 234 -12.45 -13.95 3.36
N VAL A 235 -11.84 -13.71 2.19
CA VAL A 235 -11.71 -12.37 1.60
C VAL A 235 -12.20 -12.35 0.15
N ALA A 236 -12.82 -11.25 -0.28
CA ALA A 236 -13.45 -11.11 -1.59
C ALA A 236 -13.97 -9.68 -1.79
N PRO A 237 -14.32 -9.21 -3.01
CA PRO A 237 -14.33 -9.97 -4.26
C PRO A 237 -13.08 -9.84 -5.15
N GLY A 238 -12.02 -9.21 -4.66
CA GLY A 238 -10.81 -8.94 -5.45
C GLY A 238 -11.11 -8.18 -6.74
N GLY A 239 -12.01 -7.19 -6.72
CA GLY A 239 -12.44 -6.48 -7.93
C GLY A 239 -12.49 -4.97 -7.77
N PHE A 240 -12.88 -4.25 -8.82
CA PHE A 240 -13.14 -2.80 -8.69
C PHE A 240 -14.43 -2.55 -7.92
N TYR A 241 -14.45 -1.49 -7.13
CA TYR A 241 -15.60 -1.15 -6.30
C TYR A 241 -16.81 -0.79 -7.15
N ASP A 242 -17.90 -1.53 -6.97
CA ASP A 242 -19.24 -1.23 -7.50
C ASP A 242 -20.21 -1.24 -6.31
N GLN A 243 -20.73 -0.07 -5.97
CA GLN A 243 -21.51 0.12 -4.74
C GLN A 243 -22.69 -0.86 -4.63
N LYS A 244 -23.43 -1.06 -5.72
CA LYS A 244 -24.62 -1.92 -5.70
C LYS A 244 -24.23 -3.39 -5.55
N TRP A 245 -23.23 -3.83 -6.31
CA TRP A 245 -22.75 -5.21 -6.29
C TRP A 245 -22.15 -5.55 -4.93
N TYR A 246 -21.35 -4.65 -4.34
CA TYR A 246 -20.71 -4.85 -3.03
C TYR A 246 -21.74 -4.86 -1.90
N ALA A 247 -22.72 -3.95 -1.91
CA ALA A 247 -23.82 -3.96 -0.95
C ALA A 247 -24.61 -5.28 -1.02
N GLN A 248 -24.95 -5.72 -2.23
CA GLN A 248 -25.64 -7.01 -2.44
C GLN A 248 -24.83 -8.21 -1.95
N LEU A 249 -23.51 -8.23 -2.18
CA LEU A 249 -22.65 -9.29 -1.66
C LEU A 249 -22.73 -9.37 -0.14
N LEU A 250 -22.60 -8.23 0.55
CA LEU A 250 -22.67 -8.17 2.01
C LEU A 250 -24.05 -8.60 2.54
N ASP A 251 -25.13 -8.11 1.91
CA ASP A 251 -26.51 -8.47 2.28
C ASP A 251 -26.77 -9.99 2.13
N ILE A 252 -26.22 -10.60 1.08
CA ILE A 252 -26.45 -12.02 0.75
C ILE A 252 -25.56 -12.94 1.58
N SER A 253 -24.28 -12.59 1.75
CA SER A 253 -23.33 -13.40 2.53
C SER A 253 -23.62 -13.35 4.02
N GLY A 254 -24.05 -12.19 4.54
CA GLY A 254 -24.39 -12.02 5.94
C GLY A 254 -23.18 -12.12 6.89
N PRO A 255 -23.43 -12.02 8.21
CA PRO A 255 -22.39 -12.02 9.22
C PRO A 255 -21.64 -13.36 9.30
N ASN A 256 -20.37 -13.28 9.70
CA ASN A 256 -19.46 -14.43 9.91
C ASN A 256 -19.05 -15.20 8.65
N VAL A 257 -19.41 -14.72 7.47
CA VAL A 257 -19.01 -15.34 6.20
C VAL A 257 -17.79 -14.64 5.61
N LEU A 258 -17.91 -13.35 5.30
CA LEU A 258 -16.84 -12.55 4.69
C LEU A 258 -16.11 -11.73 5.77
N ASP A 259 -14.84 -12.07 6.03
CA ASP A 259 -14.04 -11.43 7.08
C ASP A 259 -13.45 -10.09 6.61
N ALA A 260 -13.08 -9.98 5.32
CA ALA A 260 -12.68 -8.72 4.71
C ALA A 260 -13.24 -8.55 3.30
N ILE A 261 -13.69 -7.33 3.00
CA ILE A 261 -14.10 -6.93 1.66
C ILE A 261 -12.94 -6.23 0.95
N THR A 262 -12.45 -6.85 -0.12
CA THR A 262 -11.27 -6.41 -0.87
C THR A 262 -11.67 -5.69 -2.14
N HIS A 263 -10.99 -4.60 -2.47
CA HIS A 263 -11.12 -3.95 -3.78
C HIS A 263 -9.74 -3.71 -4.42
N HIS A 264 -9.75 -3.48 -5.74
CA HIS A 264 -8.57 -3.19 -6.54
C HIS A 264 -8.44 -1.70 -6.87
N ILE A 265 -7.20 -1.21 -6.98
CA ILE A 265 -6.92 0.19 -7.32
C ILE A 265 -5.92 0.30 -8.46
N TYR A 266 -6.37 0.93 -9.55
CA TYR A 266 -5.55 1.34 -10.69
C TYR A 266 -6.00 2.71 -11.21
N ASN A 267 -5.59 3.77 -10.51
CA ASN A 267 -6.14 5.11 -10.74
C ASN A 267 -5.32 5.98 -11.68
N LEU A 268 -4.16 5.57 -12.23
CA LEU A 268 -3.37 6.39 -13.18
C LEU A 268 -3.62 6.07 -14.66
N GLY A 269 -4.43 5.04 -14.97
CA GLY A 269 -4.73 4.62 -16.34
C GLY A 269 -3.85 3.50 -16.88
N ALA A 270 -3.80 3.35 -18.21
CA ALA A 270 -3.06 2.28 -18.88
C ALA A 270 -1.54 2.49 -18.81
N GLY A 271 -0.77 1.39 -18.75
CA GLY A 271 0.70 1.46 -18.71
C GLY A 271 1.36 2.22 -19.87
N ASN A 272 0.74 2.23 -21.05
CA ASN A 272 1.24 2.99 -22.22
C ASN A 272 0.72 4.42 -22.32
N ASP A 273 -0.14 4.88 -21.39
CA ASP A 273 -0.68 6.23 -21.43
C ASP A 273 0.42 7.26 -21.11
N PRO A 274 0.69 8.25 -22.00
CA PRO A 274 1.70 9.27 -21.75
C PRO A 274 1.36 10.19 -20.57
N GLN A 275 0.11 10.21 -20.09
CA GLN A 275 -0.34 11.08 -19.00
C GLN A 275 -0.10 10.50 -17.60
N VAL A 276 0.39 9.26 -17.46
CA VAL A 276 0.64 8.63 -16.15
C VAL A 276 1.48 9.55 -15.25
N ALA A 277 2.60 10.08 -15.76
CA ALA A 277 3.46 10.98 -15.00
C ALA A 277 2.77 12.29 -14.58
N ASN A 278 1.92 12.86 -15.44
CA ASN A 278 1.20 14.10 -15.15
C ASN A 278 0.12 13.90 -14.09
N ARG A 279 -0.55 12.74 -14.10
CA ARG A 279 -1.57 12.36 -13.11
C ARG A 279 -0.96 12.17 -11.72
N ILE A 280 0.23 11.59 -11.62
CA ILE A 280 0.97 11.46 -10.34
C ILE A 280 1.23 12.83 -9.71
N LEU A 281 1.59 13.83 -10.52
CA LEU A 281 1.95 15.16 -10.02
C LEU A 281 0.74 16.11 -9.91
N ASN A 282 -0.48 15.61 -10.11
CA ASN A 282 -1.71 16.37 -9.98
C ASN A 282 -2.40 16.01 -8.65
N PRO A 283 -2.36 16.88 -7.63
CA PRO A 283 -2.93 16.55 -6.34
C PRO A 283 -4.45 16.38 -6.38
N GLN A 284 -5.17 17.11 -7.24
CA GLN A 284 -6.61 16.94 -7.40
C GLN A 284 -6.95 15.58 -8.01
N TYR A 285 -6.12 15.10 -8.95
CA TYR A 285 -6.30 13.78 -9.54
C TYR A 285 -6.03 12.67 -8.52
N LEU A 286 -4.93 12.76 -7.76
CA LEU A 286 -4.62 11.79 -6.71
C LEU A 286 -5.70 11.70 -5.64
N SER A 287 -6.32 12.82 -5.25
CA SER A 287 -7.39 12.83 -4.25
C SER A 287 -8.68 12.11 -4.68
N GLN A 288 -8.87 11.78 -5.96
CA GLN A 288 -10.07 11.08 -6.43
C GLN A 288 -10.19 9.65 -5.88
N SER A 289 -9.07 8.99 -5.53
CA SER A 289 -9.13 7.65 -4.93
C SER A 289 -9.77 7.66 -3.54
N SER A 290 -9.73 8.79 -2.81
CA SER A 290 -10.34 8.91 -1.49
C SER A 290 -11.85 8.69 -1.49
N ASP A 291 -12.53 9.03 -2.59
CA ASP A 291 -13.96 8.79 -2.75
C ASP A 291 -14.28 7.29 -2.71
N THR A 292 -13.44 6.46 -3.34
CA THR A 292 -13.62 5.00 -3.33
C THR A 292 -13.48 4.42 -1.92
N PHE A 293 -12.48 4.88 -1.15
CA PHE A 293 -12.31 4.45 0.24
C PHE A 293 -13.49 4.84 1.12
N ARG A 294 -13.93 6.10 1.01
CA ARG A 294 -15.08 6.61 1.75
C ARG A 294 -16.34 5.83 1.41
N ASP A 295 -16.60 5.62 0.13
CA ASP A 295 -17.84 5.00 -0.33
C ASP A 295 -17.87 3.51 0.03
N LEU A 296 -16.75 2.81 -0.06
CA LEU A 296 -16.63 1.43 0.44
C LEU A 296 -16.85 1.37 1.96
N GLN A 297 -16.23 2.28 2.73
CA GLN A 297 -16.42 2.37 4.18
C GLN A 297 -17.90 2.57 4.55
N MET A 298 -18.61 3.46 3.84
CA MET A 298 -20.04 3.68 4.05
C MET A 298 -20.87 2.44 3.70
N THR A 299 -20.52 1.72 2.63
CA THR A 299 -21.18 0.47 2.25
C THR A 299 -21.00 -0.61 3.31
N ILE A 300 -19.79 -0.78 3.83
CA ILE A 300 -19.50 -1.72 4.93
C ILE A 300 -20.29 -1.34 6.18
N GLN A 301 -20.26 -0.08 6.60
CA GLN A 301 -20.99 0.38 7.79
C GLN A 301 -22.50 0.08 7.71
N ARG A 302 -23.07 0.13 6.51
CA ARG A 302 -24.51 -0.07 6.30
C ARG A 302 -24.89 -1.53 6.09
N HIS A 303 -24.12 -2.28 5.32
CA HIS A 303 -24.51 -3.61 4.83
C HIS A 303 -23.71 -4.76 5.46
N GLY A 304 -22.53 -4.48 6.01
CA GLY A 304 -21.67 -5.52 6.57
C GLY A 304 -20.68 -5.00 7.61
N PRO A 305 -21.14 -4.42 8.74
CA PRO A 305 -20.24 -3.85 9.76
C PRO A 305 -19.33 -4.88 10.45
N TRP A 306 -19.45 -6.17 10.11
CA TRP A 306 -18.58 -7.25 10.55
C TRP A 306 -17.35 -7.47 9.65
N SER A 307 -17.30 -6.88 8.46
CA SER A 307 -16.18 -7.04 7.51
C SER A 307 -15.23 -5.84 7.55
N ALA A 308 -13.93 -6.08 7.35
CA ALA A 308 -12.94 -5.02 7.21
C ALA A 308 -12.71 -4.61 5.73
N PRO A 309 -12.46 -3.32 5.42
CA PRO A 309 -12.09 -2.87 4.08
C PRO A 309 -10.62 -3.14 3.78
N TRP A 310 -10.31 -3.90 2.73
CA TRP A 310 -8.94 -4.17 2.28
C TRP A 310 -8.71 -3.68 0.85
N VAL A 311 -7.49 -3.27 0.55
CA VAL A 311 -7.01 -3.14 -0.84
C VAL A 311 -6.30 -4.46 -1.17
N GLY A 312 -6.94 -5.31 -1.99
CA GLY A 312 -6.43 -6.66 -2.31
C GLY A 312 -5.36 -6.65 -3.40
N GLU A 313 -5.42 -5.66 -4.29
CA GLU A 313 -4.46 -5.45 -5.37
C GLU A 313 -4.38 -3.96 -5.70
N ALA A 314 -3.17 -3.43 -5.87
CA ALA A 314 -3.01 -2.04 -6.28
C ALA A 314 -1.79 -1.87 -7.19
N GLY A 315 -1.95 -1.02 -8.19
CA GLY A 315 -0.87 -0.53 -9.03
C GLY A 315 -1.23 0.85 -9.56
N GLY A 316 -0.25 1.70 -9.86
CA GLY A 316 -0.56 3.03 -10.38
C GLY A 316 -1.24 2.93 -11.73
N ALA A 317 -0.60 2.23 -12.66
CA ALA A 317 -1.11 2.00 -14.00
C ALA A 317 -1.37 0.50 -14.23
N TYR A 318 -2.51 0.17 -14.82
CA TYR A 318 -2.87 -1.21 -15.18
C TYR A 318 -2.11 -1.68 -16.43
N ASN A 319 -2.30 -2.95 -16.81
CA ASN A 319 -1.55 -3.61 -17.89
C ASN A 319 -0.03 -3.69 -17.64
N SER A 320 0.34 -4.12 -16.43
CA SER A 320 1.73 -4.33 -15.99
C SER A 320 2.53 -3.03 -15.73
N GLY A 321 1.84 -1.91 -15.54
CA GLY A 321 2.47 -0.62 -15.23
C GLY A 321 3.09 0.08 -16.44
N SER A 322 3.55 1.31 -16.20
CA SER A 322 4.23 2.11 -17.21
C SER A 322 5.74 1.89 -17.17
N ARG A 323 6.33 1.43 -18.27
CA ARG A 323 7.78 1.20 -18.39
C ARG A 323 8.65 2.43 -18.06
N LYS A 324 8.11 3.63 -18.32
CA LYS A 324 8.82 4.90 -18.12
C LYS A 324 8.62 5.49 -16.73
N VAL A 325 7.65 5.00 -15.95
CA VAL A 325 7.21 5.64 -14.71
C VAL A 325 7.13 4.66 -13.55
N SER A 326 6.44 3.52 -13.70
CA SER A 326 6.12 2.63 -12.58
C SER A 326 7.32 1.99 -11.90
N ASN A 327 8.51 2.05 -12.50
CA ASN A 327 9.78 1.57 -11.96
C ASN A 327 10.77 2.69 -11.63
N THR A 328 10.29 3.93 -11.45
CA THR A 328 11.12 5.10 -11.16
C THR A 328 10.70 5.77 -9.85
N PHE A 329 11.53 6.70 -9.36
CA PHE A 329 11.25 7.51 -8.17
C PHE A 329 9.90 8.24 -8.25
N LEU A 330 9.48 8.68 -9.44
CA LEU A 330 8.19 9.34 -9.62
C LEU A 330 7.01 8.48 -9.14
N ASN A 331 7.08 7.16 -9.32
CA ASN A 331 6.01 6.27 -8.85
C ASN A 331 5.90 6.20 -7.33
N SER A 332 6.95 6.55 -6.59
CA SER A 332 6.91 6.63 -5.13
C SER A 332 5.87 7.63 -4.65
N PHE A 333 5.65 8.75 -5.36
CA PHE A 333 4.60 9.70 -4.99
C PHE A 333 3.21 9.06 -5.01
N TRP A 334 2.86 8.36 -6.09
CA TRP A 334 1.58 7.65 -6.15
C TRP A 334 1.48 6.57 -5.08
N TYR A 335 2.51 5.74 -4.93
CA TYR A 335 2.48 4.61 -3.99
C TYR A 335 2.31 5.08 -2.54
N LEU A 336 3.10 6.07 -2.15
CA LEU A 336 3.06 6.66 -0.80
C LEU A 336 1.80 7.46 -0.55
N ASP A 337 1.28 8.13 -1.57
CA ASP A 337 0.02 8.86 -1.47
C ASP A 337 -1.18 7.93 -1.38
N GLN A 338 -1.15 6.78 -2.06
CA GLN A 338 -2.15 5.73 -1.92
C GLN A 338 -2.12 5.24 -0.46
N LEU A 339 -0.97 4.78 0.03
CA LEU A 339 -0.85 4.29 1.41
C LEU A 339 -1.23 5.34 2.46
N GLY A 340 -0.92 6.60 2.13
CA GLY A 340 -1.62 7.79 2.59
C GLY A 340 -3.14 7.60 2.60
N GLN A 341 -3.83 7.81 1.52
CA GLN A 341 -5.29 7.78 1.51
C GLN A 341 -5.96 6.52 2.08
N SER A 342 -5.35 5.32 1.96
CA SER A 342 -5.92 4.06 2.49
C SER A 342 -5.72 3.84 3.99
N ALA A 343 -4.76 4.54 4.61
CA ALA A 343 -4.51 4.48 6.05
C ALA A 343 -4.13 5.82 6.67
N ASN A 344 -3.25 6.54 5.97
CA ASN A 344 -2.70 7.89 6.13
C ASN A 344 -1.20 7.96 6.48
N ALA A 345 -0.29 7.34 5.67
CA ALA A 345 1.10 7.75 5.23
C ALA A 345 1.92 6.59 4.57
N LEU A 346 3.23 6.75 4.22
CA LEU A 346 4.25 5.67 4.31
C LEU A 346 5.79 5.91 4.20
N LEU A 347 6.56 5.65 5.29
CA LEU A 347 7.82 4.85 5.38
C LEU A 347 7.53 3.72 6.39
N TRP A 348 6.37 3.09 6.23
CA TRP A 348 5.55 2.55 7.33
C TRP A 348 6.33 1.62 8.22
N HIS A 349 6.86 0.56 7.61
CA HIS A 349 7.17 -0.63 8.38
C HIS A 349 8.26 -0.33 9.38
N ARG A 350 9.11 0.68 9.15
CA ARG A 350 10.20 1.05 10.06
C ARG A 350 9.87 2.23 10.98
N LEU A 351 9.13 3.22 10.50
CA LEU A 351 8.98 4.51 11.20
C LEU A 351 7.57 4.77 11.72
N MET A 352 6.54 4.29 11.03
CA MET A 352 5.14 4.62 11.33
C MET A 352 4.49 3.46 12.09
N GLY A 353 3.89 3.79 13.23
CA GLY A 353 3.06 2.90 14.04
C GLY A 353 1.64 2.77 13.47
N LYS A 354 0.80 2.01 14.18
CA LYS A 354 -0.54 1.63 13.68
C LYS A 354 -1.56 2.76 13.69
N GLY A 355 -1.48 3.64 14.69
CA GLY A 355 -2.46 4.71 14.90
C GLY A 355 -2.29 5.86 13.92
N VAL A 356 -3.39 6.26 13.29
CA VAL A 356 -3.47 7.34 12.32
C VAL A 356 -3.95 8.60 13.03
N ILE A 357 -3.23 9.70 12.92
CA ILE A 357 -3.54 10.95 13.63
C ILE A 357 -4.08 12.01 12.67
N SER A 358 -5.13 12.71 13.11
CA SER A 358 -5.72 13.83 12.36
C SER A 358 -4.75 15.02 12.25
N LEU A 359 -4.80 15.72 11.11
CA LEU A 359 -3.98 16.90 10.86
C LEU A 359 -4.75 17.97 10.08
N ASP A 360 -4.34 19.23 10.28
CA ASP A 360 -4.71 20.36 9.44
C ASP A 360 -3.46 20.93 8.76
N THR A 361 -3.59 21.31 7.49
CA THR A 361 -2.51 21.99 6.75
C THR A 361 -2.99 23.35 6.27
N SER A 362 -2.21 24.40 6.53
CA SER A 362 -2.49 25.77 6.07
C SER A 362 -2.02 26.03 4.64
N GLY A 363 -1.52 25.01 3.93
CA GLY A 363 -0.66 25.15 2.77
C GLY A 363 -1.26 24.73 1.42
N SER A 364 -0.37 24.67 0.43
CA SER A 364 -0.67 24.26 -0.95
C SER A 364 -1.07 22.79 -1.06
N SER A 365 -2.02 22.47 -1.94
CA SER A 365 -2.40 21.07 -2.24
C SER A 365 -1.25 20.23 -2.85
N TYR A 366 -0.18 20.89 -3.29
CA TYR A 366 1.04 20.24 -3.78
C TYR A 366 1.95 19.72 -2.67
N LEU A 367 1.76 20.15 -1.41
CA LEU A 367 2.38 19.53 -0.25
C LEU A 367 1.36 18.63 0.44
N ARG A 368 1.48 17.32 0.23
CA ARG A 368 0.60 16.34 0.86
C ARG A 368 1.26 15.82 2.13
N ALA A 369 0.51 15.72 3.21
CA ALA A 369 1.03 15.40 4.53
C ALA A 369 0.18 14.33 5.21
N TYR A 370 0.82 13.46 5.99
CA TYR A 370 0.20 12.29 6.61
C TYR A 370 0.91 11.94 7.92
N VAL A 371 0.18 11.71 9.03
CA VAL A 371 0.76 11.55 10.38
C VAL A 371 0.30 10.27 11.05
N HIS A 372 1.26 9.52 11.59
CA HIS A 372 1.03 8.33 12.39
C HIS A 372 1.68 8.47 13.75
N CYS A 373 1.25 7.63 14.68
CA CYS A 373 2.06 7.31 15.85
C CYS A 373 3.44 6.81 15.45
N GLY A 374 4.45 7.04 16.29
CA GLY A 374 5.78 6.45 16.09
C GLY A 374 5.72 4.91 16.14
N LYS A 375 6.64 4.22 15.45
CA LYS A 375 6.78 2.76 15.59
C LYS A 375 7.30 2.35 16.97
N GLN A 376 8.14 3.19 17.57
CA GLN A 376 8.55 3.04 18.98
C GLN A 376 7.51 3.69 19.89
N LYS A 377 7.49 3.34 21.18
CA LYS A 377 6.51 3.90 22.13
C LYS A 377 6.73 5.41 22.28
N GLY A 378 5.66 6.18 22.11
CA GLY A 378 5.67 7.64 22.17
C GLY A 378 5.94 8.30 20.83
N GLY A 379 5.53 9.56 20.69
CA GLY A 379 5.84 10.37 19.53
C GLY A 379 4.96 10.14 18.30
N VAL A 380 5.28 10.89 17.24
CA VAL A 380 4.63 10.80 15.93
C VAL A 380 5.65 10.75 14.82
N ALA A 381 5.25 10.22 13.67
CA ALA A 381 6.00 10.27 12.44
C ALA A 381 5.14 10.90 11.34
N LEU A 382 5.75 11.77 10.55
CA LEU A 382 5.10 12.58 9.52
C LEU A 382 5.71 12.24 8.16
N LEU A 383 4.88 11.94 7.17
CA LEU A 383 5.25 11.90 5.76
C LEU A 383 4.84 13.21 5.09
N MET A 384 5.72 13.76 4.26
CA MET A 384 5.44 14.88 3.38
C MET A 384 5.85 14.56 1.95
N LEU A 385 4.95 14.82 1.01
CA LEU A 385 5.14 14.65 -0.42
C LEU A 385 5.09 16.02 -1.09
N ASN A 386 6.22 16.51 -1.61
CA ASN A 386 6.23 17.72 -2.43
C ASN A 386 6.06 17.35 -3.91
N LEU A 387 4.86 17.57 -4.45
CA LEU A 387 4.54 17.33 -5.86
C LEU A 387 4.91 18.50 -6.78
N ASN A 388 5.37 19.63 -6.23
CA ASN A 388 5.74 20.81 -7.01
C ASN A 388 7.11 20.60 -7.68
N LYS A 389 7.19 20.95 -8.97
CA LYS A 389 8.39 20.79 -9.79
C LYS A 389 9.49 21.81 -9.52
N ASN A 390 9.12 22.99 -9.05
CA ASN A 390 9.99 24.17 -9.08
C ASN A 390 10.16 24.84 -7.72
N MET A 391 9.31 24.52 -6.74
CA MET A 391 9.22 25.24 -5.48
C MET A 391 9.32 24.27 -4.29
N GLY A 392 10.16 24.63 -3.33
CA GLY A 392 10.27 23.92 -2.05
C GLY A 392 9.20 24.37 -1.05
N PHE A 393 9.10 23.66 0.07
CA PHE A 393 8.25 24.07 1.18
C PHE A 393 9.05 24.19 2.47
N MET A 394 8.85 25.28 3.19
CA MET A 394 9.35 25.48 4.54
C MET A 394 8.22 25.17 5.52
N VAL A 395 8.33 24.05 6.20
CA VAL A 395 7.24 23.48 7.01
C VAL A 395 7.51 23.68 8.49
N SER A 396 6.54 24.26 9.18
CA SER A 396 6.48 24.30 10.65
C SER A 396 5.43 23.32 11.16
N VAL A 397 5.78 22.48 12.12
CA VAL A 397 4.86 21.51 12.73
C VAL A 397 4.42 22.04 14.09
N ARG A 398 3.12 22.00 14.37
CA ARG A 398 2.50 22.41 15.65
C ARG A 398 1.65 21.28 16.20
N ASN A 399 1.51 21.23 17.53
CA ASN A 399 0.61 20.31 18.20
C ASN A 399 -0.66 21.07 18.64
N ASP A 400 -1.82 20.50 18.35
CA ASP A 400 -3.09 20.95 18.92
C ASP A 400 -3.52 19.95 20.01
N LEU A 401 -3.12 20.26 21.24
CA LEU A 401 -3.58 19.54 22.42
C LEU A 401 -4.98 20.05 22.77
N ASN A 402 -6.02 19.35 22.30
CA ASN A 402 -7.38 19.53 22.78
C ASN A 402 -7.48 18.98 24.22
N ILE A 403 -7.02 19.76 25.21
CA ILE A 403 -7.14 19.41 26.62
C ILE A 403 -8.64 19.41 26.98
N ASN A 404 -9.23 18.22 27.11
CA ASN A 404 -10.58 18.05 27.64
C ASN A 404 -10.55 18.33 29.15
N PHE A 405 -10.81 19.57 29.56
CA PHE A 405 -11.04 19.93 30.96
C PHE A 405 -12.39 19.35 31.46
N ARG A 406 -12.47 18.02 31.66
CA ARG A 406 -13.61 17.37 32.35
C ARG A 406 -13.29 16.84 33.74
N GLU A 407 -12.05 17.02 34.23
CA GLU A 407 -11.65 16.67 35.61
C GLU A 407 -11.05 17.85 36.40
N MET A 408 -11.66 19.04 36.31
CA MET A 408 -11.39 20.12 37.27
C MET A 408 -12.67 20.82 37.73
N ALA A 409 -13.72 20.04 37.99
CA ALA A 409 -14.91 20.52 38.69
C ALA A 409 -14.60 20.65 40.20
N GLY A 410 -13.85 21.67 40.58
CA GLY A 410 -13.50 21.86 41.99
C GLY A 410 -12.85 23.19 42.40
N ILE A 411 -12.68 24.17 41.52
CA ILE A 411 -12.04 25.45 41.90
C ILE A 411 -12.87 26.64 41.42
N LYS A 412 -13.14 27.55 42.37
CA LYS A 412 -14.02 28.72 42.25
C LYS A 412 -13.65 29.62 41.07
N ARG A 413 -14.69 30.07 40.37
CA ARG A 413 -14.67 31.11 39.34
C ARG A 413 -14.04 32.40 39.88
N ASP A 414 -12.98 32.86 39.22
CA ASP A 414 -12.58 34.27 39.20
C ASP A 414 -12.54 34.78 37.76
N ASN A 415 -13.25 35.88 37.51
CA ASN A 415 -13.62 36.39 36.19
C ASN A 415 -12.50 37.17 35.46
N SER A 416 -11.23 37.00 35.85
CA SER A 416 -10.07 37.63 35.17
C SER A 416 -9.31 36.69 34.24
N PHE A 417 -9.69 35.41 34.16
CA PHE A 417 -8.92 34.37 33.43
C PHE A 417 -9.40 34.09 32.00
N VAL A 418 -10.52 34.69 31.56
CA VAL A 418 -11.23 34.25 30.35
C VAL A 418 -10.71 34.89 29.06
N HIS A 419 -9.86 35.92 29.13
CA HIS A 419 -9.31 36.59 27.94
C HIS A 419 -7.89 36.15 27.54
N GLY A 420 -7.28 35.21 28.28
CA GLY A 420 -5.89 34.76 28.08
C GLY A 420 -5.70 33.29 27.65
N LEU A 421 -6.77 32.56 27.33
CA LEU A 421 -6.71 31.10 27.13
C LEU A 421 -7.19 30.62 25.74
N LYS A 422 -6.68 31.23 24.67
CA LYS A 422 -6.49 30.54 23.37
C LYS A 422 -4.98 30.38 23.16
N ARG A 423 -4.39 29.40 23.84
CA ARG A 423 -2.99 29.03 23.65
C ARG A 423 -2.96 28.04 22.48
N THR A 424 -2.72 28.53 21.27
CA THR A 424 -2.08 27.74 20.21
C THR A 424 -0.67 27.47 20.70
N VAL A 425 -0.43 26.29 21.28
CA VAL A 425 0.86 25.99 21.92
C VAL A 425 1.86 25.61 20.82
N SER A 426 2.62 26.60 20.36
CA SER A 426 3.99 26.33 19.92
C SER A 426 4.69 25.70 21.12
N TRP A 427 5.00 24.40 21.06
CA TRP A 427 5.82 23.63 22.01
C TRP A 427 6.16 24.37 23.32
N VAL A 428 5.29 24.26 24.33
CA VAL A 428 5.62 24.52 25.74
C VAL A 428 4.95 23.42 26.54
N GLY A 429 5.50 22.21 26.41
CA GLY A 429 5.46 21.25 27.51
C GLY A 429 6.11 21.90 28.72
N SER A 430 5.60 21.60 29.91
CA SER A 430 5.96 22.25 31.19
C SER A 430 7.38 21.93 31.70
N LYS A 431 8.32 21.65 30.80
CA LYS A 431 9.76 21.58 31.06
C LYS A 431 10.49 22.38 29.99
N ALA A 432 10.71 23.66 30.27
CA ALA A 432 11.78 24.39 29.62
C ALA A 432 13.10 23.67 29.95
N SER A 433 13.64 22.93 28.98
CA SER A 433 15.03 22.47 29.01
C SER A 433 15.59 22.56 27.60
N ASP A 434 16.21 23.71 27.32
CA ASP A 434 17.42 23.87 26.52
C ASP A 434 17.52 23.05 25.23
N GLY A 435 17.13 23.59 24.06
CA GLY A 435 17.73 23.35 22.73
C GLY A 435 18.23 21.96 22.28
N LEU A 436 17.90 20.88 22.99
CA LEU A 436 18.54 19.56 22.93
C LEU A 436 17.62 18.51 22.31
N GLU A 437 16.31 18.76 22.27
CA GLU A 437 15.37 17.87 21.60
C GLU A 437 15.62 17.88 20.09
N LYS A 438 15.83 16.67 19.56
CA LYS A 438 16.09 16.44 18.14
C LYS A 438 15.00 15.57 17.54
N ARG A 439 14.64 15.89 16.31
CA ARG A 439 13.84 15.03 15.44
C ARG A 439 14.76 14.33 14.44
N GLU A 440 14.26 13.24 13.89
CA GLU A 440 14.91 12.49 12.82
C GLU A 440 14.31 12.88 11.47
N GLU A 441 15.16 13.16 10.48
CA GLU A 441 14.71 13.46 9.12
C GLU A 441 15.30 12.47 8.10
N TYR A 442 14.44 11.97 7.22
CA TYR A 442 14.76 11.07 6.12
C TYR A 442 14.22 11.67 4.82
N HIS A 443 15.08 12.34 4.07
CA HIS A 443 14.75 12.96 2.80
C HIS A 443 15.07 12.01 1.66
N LEU A 444 14.06 11.68 0.86
CA LEU A 444 14.20 10.88 -0.34
C LEU A 444 14.15 11.78 -1.57
N THR A 445 15.19 11.68 -2.40
CA THR A 445 15.31 12.40 -3.67
C THR A 445 15.70 11.46 -4.80
N PRO A 446 15.36 11.79 -6.05
CA PRO A 446 15.85 11.02 -7.18
C PRO A 446 17.33 11.31 -7.42
N GLN A 447 18.07 10.30 -7.88
CA GLN A 447 19.42 10.49 -8.38
C GLN A 447 19.45 11.57 -9.48
N ASP A 448 20.43 12.48 -9.38
CA ASP A 448 20.65 13.61 -10.29
C ASP A 448 19.45 14.56 -10.45
N GLY A 449 18.50 14.53 -9.50
CA GLY A 449 17.26 15.32 -9.60
C GLY A 449 16.30 14.83 -10.69
N ASN A 450 16.54 13.66 -11.29
CA ASN A 450 15.71 13.12 -12.36
C ASN A 450 14.56 12.27 -11.79
N PRO A 451 13.29 12.73 -11.82
CA PRO A 451 12.17 11.96 -11.27
C PRO A 451 11.96 10.60 -11.95
N PHE A 452 12.53 10.38 -13.14
CA PHE A 452 12.50 9.10 -13.85
C PHE A 452 13.71 8.19 -13.55
N ALA A 453 14.57 8.57 -12.60
CA ALA A 453 15.64 7.71 -12.10
C ALA A 453 15.08 6.51 -11.33
N ARG A 454 15.80 5.39 -11.37
CA ARG A 454 15.47 4.18 -10.59
C ARG A 454 16.19 4.12 -9.25
N THR A 455 17.20 4.94 -9.09
CA THR A 455 17.96 5.06 -7.84
C THR A 455 17.37 6.16 -6.99
N VAL A 456 17.08 5.83 -5.74
CA VAL A 456 16.63 6.78 -4.72
C VAL A 456 17.81 7.12 -3.81
N LEU A 457 17.96 8.38 -3.48
CA LEU A 457 18.92 8.86 -2.48
C LEU A 457 18.18 9.03 -1.14
N LEU A 458 18.77 8.54 -0.05
CA LEU A 458 18.37 8.89 1.31
C LEU A 458 19.36 9.91 1.86
N ASN A 459 18.88 11.10 2.21
CA ASN A 459 19.71 12.18 2.75
C ASN A 459 20.93 12.48 1.86
N GLY A 460 20.75 12.38 0.54
CA GLY A 460 21.79 12.57 -0.48
C GLY A 460 22.64 11.34 -0.81
N ALA A 461 22.54 10.24 -0.06
CA ALA A 461 23.30 9.01 -0.30
C ALA A 461 22.46 7.97 -1.06
N PRO A 462 22.98 7.34 -2.14
CA PRO A 462 22.25 6.30 -2.88
C PRO A 462 21.89 5.09 -2.01
N LEU A 463 20.61 4.69 -2.06
CA LEU A 463 20.18 3.43 -1.45
C LEU A 463 20.56 2.25 -2.34
N GLN A 464 21.43 1.39 -1.82
CA GLN A 464 21.89 0.17 -2.47
C GLN A 464 21.97 -0.95 -1.44
N LEU A 465 21.77 -2.19 -1.87
CA LEU A 465 22.00 -3.35 -1.01
C LEU A 465 23.47 -3.39 -0.57
N THR A 466 23.73 -3.99 0.59
CA THR A 466 25.10 -4.28 1.01
C THR A 466 25.77 -5.27 0.05
N GLY A 467 27.08 -5.46 0.17
CA GLY A 467 27.82 -6.47 -0.61
C GLY A 467 27.26 -7.89 -0.44
N ASP A 468 26.64 -8.17 0.70
CA ASP A 468 26.00 -9.45 1.03
C ASP A 468 24.53 -9.52 0.59
N GLY A 469 24.00 -8.47 -0.05
CA GLY A 469 22.61 -8.39 -0.49
C GLY A 469 21.61 -8.05 0.62
N ASP A 470 22.07 -7.55 1.78
CA ASP A 470 21.20 -7.11 2.87
C ASP A 470 20.65 -5.70 2.62
N ILE A 471 19.54 -5.40 3.29
CA ILE A 471 18.98 -4.06 3.31
C ILE A 471 19.96 -3.12 4.01
N PRO A 472 20.36 -1.99 3.40
CA PRO A 472 21.31 -1.07 4.02
C PRO A 472 20.74 -0.44 5.29
N SER A 473 21.64 0.07 6.14
CA SER A 473 21.27 1.00 7.20
C SER A 473 20.62 2.25 6.59
N LEU A 474 19.58 2.76 7.24
CA LEU A 474 18.90 4.00 6.84
C LEU A 474 19.13 5.05 7.94
N PRO A 475 20.28 5.75 7.97
CA PRO A 475 20.56 6.71 9.03
C PRO A 475 19.75 8.02 8.83
N PRO A 476 19.15 8.56 9.91
CA PRO A 476 18.51 9.87 9.85
C PRO A 476 19.53 11.02 9.86
N VAL A 477 19.06 12.20 9.46
CA VAL A 477 19.67 13.47 9.85
C VAL A 477 18.99 13.94 11.14
N MET A 478 19.77 14.23 12.17
CA MET A 478 19.24 14.74 13.44
C MET A 478 19.15 16.26 13.40
N VAL A 479 17.94 16.81 13.54
CA VAL A 479 17.67 18.25 13.43
C VAL A 479 16.98 18.75 14.70
N SER A 480 17.22 20.00 15.11
CA SER A 480 16.52 20.59 16.26
C SER A 480 15.02 20.68 15.99
N VAL A 481 14.19 20.25 16.95
CA VAL A 481 12.72 20.26 16.81
C VAL A 481 12.12 21.62 16.43
N ASN A 482 12.78 22.72 16.83
CA ASN A 482 12.31 24.10 16.60
C ASN A 482 12.70 24.66 15.23
N SER A 483 13.60 23.99 14.48
CA SER A 483 13.97 24.43 13.14
C SER A 483 12.84 24.11 12.14
N PRO A 484 12.55 24.97 11.15
CA PRO A 484 11.65 24.60 10.07
C PRO A 484 12.20 23.39 9.29
N ILE A 485 11.30 22.60 8.70
CA ILE A 485 11.65 21.46 7.84
C ILE A 485 11.59 21.93 6.40
N TYR A 486 12.69 21.78 5.66
CA TYR A 486 12.69 22.08 4.24
C TYR A 486 12.37 20.83 3.42
N VAL A 487 11.34 20.90 2.57
CA VAL A 487 10.96 19.82 1.64
C VAL A 487 11.20 20.30 0.21
N ALA A 488 12.28 19.81 -0.40
CA ALA A 488 12.73 20.21 -1.74
C ALA A 488 11.67 19.91 -2.84
N PRO A 489 11.71 20.60 -4.00
CA PRO A 489 10.84 20.28 -5.14
C PRO A 489 10.96 18.80 -5.54
N LEU A 490 9.85 18.15 -5.87
CA LEU A 490 9.79 16.72 -6.24
C LEU A 490 10.61 15.83 -5.29
N SER A 491 10.41 16.02 -3.98
CA SER A 491 11.02 15.20 -2.95
C SER A 491 9.99 14.67 -1.96
N ILE A 492 10.43 13.70 -1.17
CA ILE A 492 9.64 13.05 -0.13
C ILE A 492 10.43 13.20 1.18
N ALA A 493 9.76 13.54 2.27
CA ALA A 493 10.39 13.63 3.59
C ALA A 493 9.62 12.81 4.61
N PHE A 494 10.35 12.05 5.41
CA PHE A 494 9.84 11.46 6.65
C PHE A 494 10.49 12.11 7.83
N VAL A 495 9.68 12.49 8.80
CA VAL A 495 10.13 13.20 9.97
C VAL A 495 9.56 12.53 11.21
N VAL A 496 10.44 12.03 12.07
CA VAL A 496 10.05 11.38 13.32
C VAL A 496 10.30 12.35 14.47
N PHE A 497 9.27 12.56 15.29
CA PHE A 497 9.33 13.31 16.53
C PHE A 497 9.15 12.34 17.70
N PRO A 498 10.24 11.79 18.28
CA PRO A 498 10.18 10.74 19.29
C PRO A 498 9.45 11.18 20.56
N ASP A 499 9.64 12.44 20.97
CA ASP A 499 9.11 13.01 22.21
C ASP A 499 7.83 13.84 21.97
N PHE A 500 7.13 13.62 20.86
CA PHE A 500 5.89 14.35 20.56
C PHE A 500 4.74 13.86 21.44
N GLU A 501 4.13 14.79 22.19
CA GLU A 501 2.94 14.52 23.01
C GLU A 501 1.71 14.23 22.13
N ALA A 502 1.34 12.95 22.02
CA ALA A 502 0.15 12.50 21.30
C ALA A 502 -0.58 11.41 22.10
N GLU A 503 -1.58 11.80 22.90
CA GLU A 503 -2.41 10.89 23.70
C GLU A 503 -3.03 9.76 22.86
N GLY A 504 -3.35 10.05 21.58
CA GLY A 504 -3.87 9.06 20.64
C GLY A 504 -2.90 7.90 20.34
N CYS A 505 -1.63 8.05 20.70
CA CYS A 505 -0.54 7.09 20.47
C CYS A 505 -0.07 6.34 21.73
N GLU A 506 -0.63 6.64 22.90
CA GLU A 506 -0.22 6.03 24.18
C GLU A 506 -0.91 4.69 24.49
N ARG A 507 -1.65 4.11 23.53
CA ARG A 507 -2.46 2.89 23.72
C ARG A 507 -1.85 1.63 23.13
#